data_AF-A0A7C8ZYZ0-F1
#
_entry.id   AF-A0A7C8ZYZ0-F1
#
_cell.length_a   1.000
_cell.length_b   1.000
_cell.length_c   1.000
_cell.angle_alpha   90.00
_cell.angle_beta   90.00
_cell.angle_gamma   90.00
#
_symmetry.space_group_name_H-M   'P 1'
#
loop_
_entity.id
_entity.type
_entity.pdbx_description
1 polymer ?
#
loop_
_entity_poly.entity_id
_entity_poly.type
_entity_poly.pdbx_seq_one_letter_code
_entity_poly.pdbx_strand_id
1 'polypeptide(L)'
;MSHWPELPVNVIIRWLKDHSPALVVADFGCGDARLAKSVKNKVYSIDLVSSDPSVIACDMSKTPLDSSSVDVAVFCLSLMGTNFPSYVQEAHRVLKPSGWLLIAEVKSRFDPNTGGADPNKFSKAICGLGFTSVSKDFSNKMFIMLYFKKKDKRQSDAKDIEWPELKPCLYKRR
;
A
#
# COMPACT_ATOMS: atom_id res chain seq x y z
N MET A 1 -9.00 16.66 18.97
CA MET A 1 -8.46 16.18 17.67
C MET A 1 -7.03 15.74 17.90
N SER A 2 -6.74 14.44 17.85
CA SER A 2 -5.37 13.94 18.01
C SER A 2 -4.53 14.40 16.83
N HIS A 3 -3.62 15.36 17.07
CA HIS A 3 -2.64 15.77 16.07
C HIS A 3 -1.70 14.59 15.81
N TRP A 4 -1.68 14.09 14.58
CA TRP A 4 -0.66 13.14 14.17
C TRP A 4 0.68 13.88 14.14
N PRO A 5 1.71 13.42 14.86
CA PRO A 5 3.01 14.09 14.85
C PRO A 5 3.65 14.05 13.45
N GLU A 6 3.29 13.04 12.67
CA GLU A 6 3.67 12.90 11.27
C GLU A 6 2.56 12.13 10.53
N LEU A 7 2.30 12.51 9.28
CA LEU A 7 1.40 11.79 8.39
C LEU A 7 2.17 10.75 7.58
N PRO A 8 1.63 9.54 7.36
CA PRO A 8 2.31 8.46 6.62
C PRO A 8 2.64 8.87 5.18
N VAL A 9 1.78 9.67 4.53
CA VAL A 9 2.05 10.21 3.19
C VAL A 9 3.32 11.04 3.15
N ASN A 10 3.67 11.77 4.22
CA ASN A 10 4.90 12.56 4.28
C ASN A 10 6.14 11.65 4.35
N VAL A 11 6.04 10.49 5.01
CA VAL A 11 7.12 9.49 5.03
C VAL A 11 7.35 8.92 3.63
N ILE A 12 6.26 8.58 2.92
CA ILE A 12 6.32 8.06 1.54
C ILE A 12 6.85 9.11 0.57
N ILE A 13 6.45 10.38 0.71
CA ILE A 13 6.97 11.50 -0.09
C ILE A 13 8.48 11.63 0.10
N ARG A 14 8.98 11.56 1.34
CA ARG A 14 10.42 11.60 1.62
C ARG A 14 11.13 10.42 0.97
N TRP A 15 10.59 9.21 1.15
CA TRP A 15 11.15 8.00 0.53
C TRP A 15 11.26 8.15 -1.00
N LEU A 16 10.22 8.63 -1.69
CA LEU A 16 10.26 8.83 -3.15
C LEU A 16 11.26 9.90 -3.57
N LYS A 17 11.41 10.99 -2.80
CA LYS A 17 12.37 12.06 -3.08
C LYS A 17 13.82 11.61 -2.92
N ASP A 18 14.07 10.64 -2.04
CA ASP A 18 15.38 10.03 -1.84
C ASP A 18 15.69 8.95 -2.91
N HIS A 19 14.74 8.68 -3.81
CA HIS A 19 14.88 7.74 -4.93
C HIS A 19 14.78 8.46 -6.28
N SER A 20 15.03 7.72 -7.37
CA SER A 20 14.99 8.28 -8.72
C SER A 20 13.61 8.87 -9.05
N PRO A 21 13.54 10.10 -9.59
CA PRO A 21 12.29 10.68 -10.06
C PRO A 21 11.72 9.97 -11.29
N ALA A 22 12.50 9.08 -11.92
CA ALA A 22 12.05 8.26 -13.05
C ALA A 22 11.17 7.07 -12.64
N LEU A 23 11.11 6.73 -11.35
CA LEU A 23 10.22 5.67 -10.87
C LEU A 23 8.76 6.05 -11.12
N VAL A 24 8.02 5.13 -11.74
CA VAL A 24 6.58 5.25 -11.96
C VAL A 24 5.84 4.66 -10.76
N VAL A 25 4.93 5.43 -10.18
CA VAL A 25 4.23 5.10 -8.94
C VAL A 25 2.74 4.83 -9.22
N ALA A 26 2.16 3.82 -8.58
CA ALA A 26 0.73 3.65 -8.44
C ALA A 26 0.32 3.90 -6.97
N ASP A 27 -0.57 4.86 -6.75
CA ASP A 27 -1.09 5.23 -5.44
C ASP A 27 -2.52 4.71 -5.29
N PHE A 28 -2.66 3.57 -4.60
CA PHE A 28 -3.93 2.85 -4.44
C PHE A 28 -4.72 3.43 -3.26
N GLY A 29 -5.91 3.96 -3.53
CA GLY A 29 -6.73 4.70 -2.57
C GLY A 29 -6.12 6.06 -2.26
N CYS A 30 -5.81 6.84 -3.31
CA CYS A 30 -5.04 8.07 -3.23
C CYS A 30 -5.77 9.25 -2.56
N GLY A 31 -7.08 9.16 -2.36
CA GLY A 31 -7.92 10.25 -1.87
C GLY A 31 -7.79 11.51 -2.74
N ASP A 32 -7.30 12.59 -2.15
CA ASP A 32 -7.10 13.90 -2.78
C ASP A 32 -5.85 14.01 -3.68
N ALA A 33 -5.21 12.87 -3.99
CA ALA A 33 -3.99 12.77 -4.79
C ALA A 33 -2.80 13.58 -4.23
N ARG A 34 -2.74 13.75 -2.90
CA ARG A 34 -1.65 14.48 -2.23
C ARG A 34 -0.26 13.96 -2.57
N LEU A 35 -0.10 12.65 -2.75
CA LEU A 35 1.18 12.05 -3.12
C LEU A 35 1.66 12.58 -4.48
N ALA A 36 0.81 12.48 -5.50
CA ALA A 36 1.09 12.96 -6.86
C ALA A 36 1.45 14.45 -6.88
N LYS A 37 0.75 15.27 -6.08
CA LYS A 37 0.98 16.72 -5.97
C LYS A 37 2.29 17.09 -5.28
N SER A 38 2.96 16.14 -4.62
CA SER A 38 4.11 16.40 -3.73
C SER A 38 5.46 15.88 -4.26
N VAL A 39 5.47 15.16 -5.37
CA VAL A 39 6.67 14.50 -5.94
C VAL A 39 6.80 14.80 -7.44
N LYS A 40 8.01 14.60 -7.98
CA LYS A 40 8.29 14.76 -9.42
C LYS A 40 8.02 13.49 -10.24
N ASN A 41 7.83 12.36 -9.56
CA ASN A 41 7.53 11.07 -10.18
C ASN A 41 6.23 11.12 -10.97
N LYS A 42 6.13 10.29 -12.02
CA LYS A 42 4.84 9.99 -12.61
C LYS A 42 4.05 9.14 -11.61
N VAL A 43 2.91 9.65 -11.14
CA VAL A 43 2.03 8.96 -10.20
C VAL A 43 0.67 8.69 -10.84
N TYR A 44 0.28 7.42 -10.91
CA TYR A 44 -1.09 7.01 -11.18
C TYR A 44 -1.87 7.02 -9.87
N SER A 45 -2.64 8.07 -9.66
CA SER A 45 -3.54 8.20 -8.51
C SER A 45 -4.83 7.44 -8.78
N ILE A 46 -5.17 6.48 -7.92
CA ILE A 46 -6.30 5.55 -8.10
C ILE A 46 -7.20 5.64 -6.86
N ASP A 47 -8.49 5.89 -7.06
CA ASP A 47 -9.48 5.85 -5.99
C ASP A 47 -10.84 5.39 -6.53
N LEU A 48 -11.74 4.95 -5.66
CA LEU A 48 -13.07 4.47 -6.08
C LEU A 48 -13.90 5.62 -6.64
N VAL A 49 -13.79 6.79 -6.02
CA VAL A 49 -14.49 8.02 -6.40
C VAL A 49 -13.55 9.20 -6.20
N SER A 50 -13.54 10.13 -7.15
CA SER A 50 -12.79 11.38 -6.99
C SER A 50 -13.45 12.53 -7.75
N SER A 51 -13.35 13.74 -7.21
CA SER A 51 -13.67 14.98 -7.91
C SER A 51 -12.46 15.56 -8.67
N ASP A 52 -11.27 15.01 -8.47
CA ASP A 52 -10.05 15.43 -9.15
C ASP A 52 -9.92 14.64 -10.48
N PRO A 53 -9.97 15.30 -11.65
CA PRO A 53 -9.94 14.63 -12.95
C PRO A 53 -8.62 13.93 -13.26
N SER A 54 -7.56 14.19 -12.49
CA SER A 54 -6.29 13.48 -12.61
C SER A 54 -6.30 12.10 -11.92
N VAL A 55 -7.33 11.81 -11.12
CA VAL A 55 -7.49 10.51 -10.44
C VAL A 55 -8.22 9.53 -11.35
N ILE A 56 -7.68 8.32 -11.45
CA ILE A 56 -8.31 7.18 -12.10
C ILE A 56 -9.39 6.66 -11.14
N ALA A 57 -10.65 6.98 -11.44
CA ALA A 57 -11.81 6.51 -10.69
C ALA A 57 -12.11 5.03 -11.03
N CYS A 58 -11.68 4.10 -10.19
CA CYS A 58 -11.97 2.67 -10.35
C CYS A 58 -11.87 1.88 -9.03
N ASP A 59 -12.40 0.66 -9.01
CA ASP A 59 -12.10 -0.30 -7.95
C ASP A 59 -10.61 -0.68 -8.01
N MET A 60 -9.89 -0.44 -6.92
CA MET A 60 -8.45 -0.65 -6.84
C MET A 60 -8.04 -2.13 -6.85
N SER A 61 -9.00 -3.06 -6.74
CA SER A 61 -8.80 -4.50 -6.99
C SER A 61 -8.65 -4.84 -8.48
N LYS A 62 -9.03 -3.93 -9.38
CA LYS A 62 -8.94 -4.11 -10.83
C LYS A 62 -8.72 -2.78 -11.55
N THR A 63 -7.48 -2.35 -11.55
CA THR A 63 -7.04 -1.09 -12.16
C THR A 63 -6.92 -1.24 -13.68
N PRO A 64 -7.02 -0.13 -14.44
CA PRO A 64 -6.79 -0.13 -15.89
C PRO A 64 -5.30 -0.17 -16.26
N LEU A 65 -4.37 -0.28 -15.29
CA LEU A 65 -2.95 -0.27 -15.56
C LEU A 65 -2.48 -1.61 -16.16
N ASP A 66 -1.49 -1.57 -17.03
CA ASP A 66 -0.90 -2.77 -17.59
C ASP A 66 -0.12 -3.57 -16.53
N SER A 67 0.02 -4.88 -16.76
CA SER A 67 0.84 -5.72 -15.90
C SER A 67 2.31 -5.32 -16.01
N SER A 68 3.04 -5.34 -14.89
CA SER A 68 4.46 -4.95 -14.86
C SER A 68 4.74 -3.55 -15.45
N SER A 69 3.86 -2.58 -15.21
CA SER A 69 3.95 -1.21 -15.75
C SER A 69 4.50 -0.18 -14.77
N VAL A 70 4.48 -0.46 -13.46
CA VAL A 70 4.92 0.49 -12.42
C VAL A 70 6.11 -0.02 -11.61
N ASP A 71 6.90 0.90 -11.08
CA ASP A 71 8.10 0.61 -10.28
C ASP A 71 7.80 0.60 -8.77
N VAL A 72 6.77 1.34 -8.34
CA VAL A 72 6.36 1.47 -6.93
C VAL A 72 4.83 1.39 -6.83
N ALA A 73 4.31 0.59 -5.92
CA ALA A 73 2.91 0.58 -5.51
C ALA A 73 2.80 1.02 -4.06
N VAL A 74 1.85 1.91 -3.78
CA VAL A 74 1.65 2.52 -2.47
C VAL A 74 0.24 2.24 -1.99
N PHE A 75 0.14 1.77 -0.74
CA PHE A 75 -1.09 1.80 0.05
C PHE A 75 -0.87 2.69 1.25
N CYS A 76 -1.46 3.88 1.26
CA CYS A 76 -1.33 4.84 2.34
C CYS A 76 -2.66 5.02 3.07
N LEU A 77 -2.87 4.24 4.14
CA LEU A 77 -4.13 4.17 4.89
C LEU A 77 -5.32 3.85 3.97
N SER A 78 -5.17 2.84 3.11
CA SER A 78 -6.13 2.50 2.04
C SER A 78 -6.52 1.02 1.98
N LEU A 79 -5.92 0.13 2.78
CA LEU A 79 -6.33 -1.28 2.86
C LEU A 79 -7.58 -1.45 3.73
N MET A 80 -8.63 -0.69 3.45
CA MET A 80 -9.83 -0.59 4.31
C MET A 80 -10.94 -1.59 3.99
N GLY A 81 -10.93 -2.20 2.79
CA GLY A 81 -11.89 -3.22 2.37
C GLY A 81 -11.62 -4.59 3.01
N THR A 82 -12.67 -5.39 3.21
CA THR A 82 -12.53 -6.78 3.68
C THR A 82 -11.88 -7.67 2.62
N ASN A 83 -12.04 -7.32 1.35
CA ASN A 83 -11.36 -7.90 0.19
C ASN A 83 -9.97 -7.30 -0.09
N PHE A 84 -9.30 -6.69 0.90
CA PHE A 84 -7.96 -6.11 0.70
C PHE A 84 -6.92 -7.06 0.08
N PRO A 85 -6.98 -8.40 0.24
CA PRO A 85 -6.06 -9.29 -0.48
C PRO A 85 -6.09 -9.08 -2.00
N SER A 86 -7.26 -8.79 -2.57
CA SER A 86 -7.40 -8.49 -4.00
C SER A 86 -6.69 -7.20 -4.41
N TYR A 87 -6.60 -6.21 -3.51
CA TYR A 87 -5.88 -4.96 -3.77
C TYR A 87 -4.38 -5.22 -3.85
N VAL A 88 -3.85 -6.04 -2.93
CA VAL A 88 -2.42 -6.41 -2.94
C VAL A 88 -2.09 -7.30 -4.14
N GLN A 89 -3.00 -8.21 -4.53
CA GLN A 89 -2.87 -9.01 -5.75
C GLN A 89 -2.79 -8.12 -6.99
N GLU A 90 -3.58 -7.07 -7.04
CA GLU A 90 -3.57 -6.11 -8.14
C GLU A 90 -2.28 -5.27 -8.16
N ALA A 91 -1.83 -4.79 -6.99
CA ALA A 91 -0.51 -4.17 -6.86
C ALA A 91 0.62 -5.10 -7.33
N HIS A 92 0.55 -6.39 -6.98
CA HIS A 92 1.49 -7.38 -7.47
C HIS A 92 1.42 -7.53 -9.00
N ARG A 93 0.23 -7.50 -9.62
CA ARG A 93 0.08 -7.59 -11.09
C ARG A 93 0.75 -6.41 -11.79
N VAL A 94 0.49 -5.18 -11.34
CA VAL A 94 0.99 -3.96 -12.00
C VAL A 94 2.46 -3.69 -11.72
N LEU A 95 3.01 -4.16 -10.60
CA LEU A 95 4.43 -3.98 -10.27
C LEU A 95 5.36 -4.73 -11.22
N LYS A 96 6.44 -4.09 -11.65
CA LYS A 96 7.56 -4.76 -12.31
C LYS A 96 8.27 -5.74 -11.35
N PRO A 97 8.97 -6.77 -11.87
CA PRO A 97 9.93 -7.55 -11.08
C PRO A 97 10.87 -6.63 -10.30
N SER A 98 11.18 -6.98 -9.05
CA SER A 98 11.98 -6.17 -8.13
C SER A 98 11.41 -4.77 -7.79
N GLY A 99 10.19 -4.44 -8.23
CA GLY A 99 9.47 -3.22 -7.89
C GLY A 99 9.06 -3.18 -6.42
N TRP A 100 8.81 -1.97 -5.91
CA TRP A 100 8.56 -1.71 -4.49
C TRP A 100 7.07 -1.72 -4.15
N LEU A 101 6.73 -2.32 -3.02
CA LEU A 101 5.43 -2.20 -2.38
C LEU A 101 5.61 -1.50 -1.03
N LEU A 102 4.98 -0.35 -0.88
CA LEU A 102 4.98 0.47 0.33
C LEU A 102 3.60 0.43 0.97
N ILE A 103 3.52 -0.02 2.23
CA ILE A 103 2.25 -0.08 2.97
C ILE A 103 2.39 0.74 4.24
N ALA A 104 1.50 1.71 4.40
CA ALA A 104 1.33 2.49 5.62
C ALA A 104 -0.07 2.26 6.17
N GLU A 105 -0.20 1.78 7.40
CA GLU A 105 -1.50 1.51 8.02
C GLU A 105 -1.54 1.88 9.50
N VAL A 106 -2.72 2.21 10.02
CA VAL A 106 -2.90 2.60 11.43
C VAL A 106 -2.47 1.46 12.35
N LYS A 107 -1.65 1.77 13.35
CA LYS A 107 -1.05 0.78 14.26
C LYS A 107 -2.10 -0.05 15.02
N SER A 108 -3.22 0.56 15.39
CA SER A 108 -4.32 -0.14 16.07
C SER A 108 -5.03 -1.19 15.19
N ARG A 109 -4.84 -1.18 13.87
CA ARG A 109 -5.30 -2.26 12.99
C ARG A 109 -4.44 -3.52 13.10
N PHE A 110 -3.25 -3.36 13.69
CA PHE A 110 -2.21 -4.38 13.83
C PHE A 110 -1.87 -4.69 15.29
N ASP A 111 -2.86 -4.61 16.18
CA ASP A 111 -2.70 -4.94 17.60
C ASP A 111 -3.57 -6.15 17.98
N PRO A 112 -2.98 -7.36 18.06
CA PRO A 112 -3.68 -8.58 18.44
C PRO A 112 -4.41 -8.50 19.78
N ASN A 113 -3.91 -7.70 20.73
CA ASN A 113 -4.51 -7.55 22.05
C ASN A 113 -5.85 -6.80 22.00
N THR A 114 -6.11 -6.07 20.92
CA THR A 114 -7.36 -5.32 20.72
C THR A 114 -8.14 -5.81 19.50
N GLY A 115 -7.87 -7.04 19.03
CA GLY A 115 -8.54 -7.66 17.89
C GLY A 115 -8.05 -7.18 16.52
N GLY A 116 -6.88 -6.55 16.45
CA GLY A 116 -6.18 -6.25 15.21
C GLY A 116 -5.36 -7.45 14.70
N ALA A 117 -4.88 -7.34 13.46
CA ALA A 117 -4.02 -8.36 12.87
C ALA A 117 -2.65 -8.42 13.56
N ASP A 118 -2.02 -9.59 13.56
CA ASP A 118 -0.60 -9.68 13.88
C ASP A 118 0.22 -9.14 12.68
N PRO A 119 1.05 -8.09 12.87
CA PRO A 119 1.88 -7.53 11.80
C PRO A 119 2.83 -8.54 11.16
N ASN A 120 3.28 -9.55 11.90
CA ASN A 120 4.13 -10.62 11.38
C ASN A 120 3.34 -11.59 10.51
N LYS A 121 2.12 -11.99 10.92
CA LYS A 121 1.23 -12.80 10.08
C LYS A 121 0.86 -12.07 8.80
N PHE A 122 0.54 -10.78 8.90
CA PHE A 122 0.28 -9.94 7.74
C PHE A 122 1.49 -9.89 6.80
N SER A 123 2.69 -9.61 7.33
CA SER A 123 3.91 -9.61 6.52
C SER A 123 4.16 -10.97 5.86
N LYS A 124 3.87 -12.09 6.55
CA LYS A 124 4.00 -13.44 6.00
C LYS A 124 3.03 -13.67 4.84
N ALA A 125 1.79 -13.20 4.95
CA ALA A 125 0.80 -13.28 3.87
C ALA A 125 1.25 -12.49 2.63
N ILE A 126 1.73 -11.25 2.81
CA ILE A 126 2.33 -10.45 1.73
C ILE A 126 3.51 -11.19 1.10
N CYS A 127 4.39 -11.81 1.90
CA CYS A 127 5.50 -12.60 1.37
C CYS A 127 5.05 -13.86 0.59
N GLY A 128 3.99 -14.51 1.06
CA GLY A 128 3.36 -15.66 0.40
C GLY A 128 2.78 -15.32 -0.98
N LEU A 129 2.32 -14.08 -1.17
CA LEU A 129 1.83 -13.59 -2.45
C LEU A 129 2.93 -13.40 -3.51
N GLY A 130 4.21 -13.40 -3.11
CA GLY A 130 5.33 -13.20 -4.03
C GLY A 130 6.17 -11.97 -3.74
N PHE A 131 6.13 -11.45 -2.52
CA PHE A 131 6.98 -10.34 -2.07
C PHE A 131 8.08 -10.80 -1.12
N THR A 132 9.13 -9.99 -0.98
CA THR A 132 10.17 -10.12 0.03
C THR A 132 10.14 -8.89 0.93
N SER A 133 10.03 -9.09 2.24
CA SER A 133 10.12 -8.01 3.23
C SER A 133 11.52 -7.40 3.21
N VAL A 134 11.62 -6.08 3.02
CA VAL A 134 12.89 -5.34 3.03
C VAL A 134 13.10 -4.66 4.38
N SER A 135 12.08 -3.93 4.88
CA SER A 135 12.14 -3.29 6.18
C SER A 135 10.74 -3.10 6.75
N LYS A 136 10.68 -2.94 8.07
CA LYS A 136 9.45 -2.68 8.82
C LYS A 136 9.77 -1.64 9.88
N ASP A 137 8.99 -0.57 9.92
CA ASP A 137 9.12 0.48 10.92
C ASP A 137 7.84 0.58 11.74
N PHE A 138 7.99 0.30 13.03
CA PHE A 138 6.94 0.33 14.05
C PHE A 138 7.16 1.45 15.09
N SER A 139 8.14 2.35 14.84
CA SER A 139 8.56 3.40 15.77
C SER A 139 7.53 4.51 15.92
N ASN A 140 6.76 4.78 14.86
CA ASN A 140 5.67 5.75 14.92
C ASN A 140 4.55 5.26 15.86
N LYS A 141 3.97 6.19 16.63
CA LYS A 141 2.91 5.90 17.59
C LYS A 141 1.56 5.62 16.93
N MET A 142 1.34 6.14 15.72
CA MET A 142 0.03 6.17 15.06
C MET A 142 -0.10 5.15 13.92
N PHE A 143 0.97 4.89 13.17
CA PHE A 143 0.97 3.99 12.02
C PHE A 143 2.21 3.11 11.98
N ILE A 144 2.16 2.08 11.15
CA ILE A 144 3.29 1.22 10.80
C ILE A 144 3.67 1.49 9.35
N MET A 145 4.95 1.35 9.01
CA MET A 145 5.44 1.35 7.63
C MET A 145 6.05 0.01 7.31
N LEU A 146 5.64 -0.59 6.20
CA LEU A 146 6.16 -1.86 5.72
C LEU A 146 6.65 -1.69 4.28
N TYR A 147 7.86 -2.17 4.02
CA TYR A 147 8.53 -2.05 2.73
C TYR A 147 8.83 -3.44 2.19
N PHE A 148 8.38 -3.70 0.98
CA PHE A 148 8.59 -4.98 0.29
C PHE A 148 9.10 -4.77 -1.12
N LYS A 149 9.74 -5.81 -1.67
CA LYS A 149 10.04 -5.93 -3.11
C LYS A 149 9.32 -7.12 -3.71
N LYS A 150 8.79 -6.95 -4.92
CA LYS A 150 8.23 -8.05 -5.70
C LYS A 150 9.35 -9.02 -6.11
N LYS A 151 9.16 -10.32 -5.92
CA LYS A 151 10.11 -11.37 -6.35
C LYS A 151 10.14 -11.45 -7.89
N ASP A 152 11.29 -11.82 -8.45
CA ASP A 152 11.46 -11.94 -9.90
C ASP A 152 10.75 -13.16 -10.50
N LYS A 153 10.59 -14.23 -9.72
CA LYS A 153 9.89 -15.46 -10.13
C LYS A 153 8.51 -15.53 -9.48
N ARG A 154 7.48 -15.82 -10.28
CA ARG A 154 6.15 -16.18 -9.76
C ARG A 154 6.27 -17.49 -8.99
N GLN A 155 5.91 -17.50 -7.70
CA GLN A 155 5.67 -18.75 -6.98
C GLN A 155 4.35 -19.36 -7.48
N SER A 156 4.35 -20.68 -7.70
CA SER A 156 3.19 -21.49 -8.11
C SER A 156 2.11 -21.62 -7.02
N ASP A 157 2.44 -21.25 -5.77
CA ASP A 157 1.71 -21.65 -4.57
C ASP A 157 0.89 -20.52 -3.94
N ALA A 158 0.44 -19.54 -4.73
CA ALA A 158 -0.42 -18.46 -4.24
C ALA A 158 -1.83 -18.91 -3.79
N LYS A 159 -2.13 -20.22 -3.83
CA LYS A 159 -3.48 -20.75 -3.65
C LYS A 159 -3.94 -20.86 -2.19
N ASP A 160 -3.03 -20.90 -1.21
CA ASP A 160 -3.36 -21.07 0.21
C ASP A 160 -2.70 -20.01 1.11
N ILE A 161 -2.90 -18.73 0.81
CA ILE A 161 -2.43 -17.64 1.69
C ILE A 161 -3.47 -17.39 2.78
N GLU A 162 -3.11 -17.64 4.03
CA GLU A 162 -3.90 -17.25 5.20
C GLU A 162 -3.77 -15.73 5.42
N TRP A 163 -4.80 -14.97 5.01
CA TRP A 163 -4.85 -13.53 5.19
C TRP A 163 -5.44 -13.17 6.55
N PRO A 164 -4.73 -12.39 7.39
CA PRO A 164 -5.32 -11.90 8.63
C PRO A 164 -6.35 -10.81 8.36
N GLU A 165 -7.43 -10.79 9.13
CA GLU A 165 -8.41 -9.70 9.08
C GLU A 165 -7.82 -8.43 9.69
N LEU A 166 -7.99 -7.31 8.99
CA LEU A 166 -7.56 -6.00 9.49
C LEU A 166 -8.74 -5.31 10.18
N LYS A 167 -8.60 -5.00 11.47
CA LYS A 167 -9.60 -4.21 12.22
C LYS A 167 -9.93 -2.90 11.46
N PRO A 168 -11.19 -2.43 11.47
CA PRO A 168 -11.56 -1.19 10.79
C PRO A 168 -10.74 0.02 11.27
N CYS A 169 -10.41 0.92 10.34
CA CYS A 169 -9.83 2.21 10.69
C CYS A 169 -10.92 3.13 11.24
N LEU A 170 -10.79 3.55 12.50
CA LEU A 170 -11.75 4.46 13.14
C LEU A 170 -11.54 5.94 12.76
N TYR A 171 -10.41 6.26 12.11
CA TYR A 171 -9.99 7.64 11.81
C TYR A 171 -10.28 8.09 10.37
N LYS A 172 -10.66 7.16 9.47
CA LYS A 172 -11.12 7.47 8.12
C LYS A 172 -12.52 6.89 7.94
N ARG A 173 -13.44 7.70 7.39
CA ARG A 173 -14.74 7.21 6.93
C ARG A 173 -14.54 6.40 5.65
N ARG A 174 -15.32 5.33 5.50
CA ARG A 174 -15.37 4.51 4.28
C ARG A 174 -16.13 5.24 3.18
#